data_AF-A0A818JKW9-F1
#
_entry.id   AF-A0A818JKW9-F1
#
_cell.length_a   1.000
_cell.length_b   1.000
_cell.length_c   1.000
_cell.angle_alpha   90.00
_cell.angle_beta   90.00
_cell.angle_gamma   90.00
#
_symmetry.space_group_name_H-M   'P 1'
#
loop_
_entity.id
_entity.type
_entity.pdbx_description
1 polymer ?
#
loop_
_entity_poly.entity_id
_entity_poly.type
_entity_poly.pdbx_seq_one_letter_code
_entity_poly.pdbx_strand_id
1 'polypeptide(L)'
;MVDNDKTSKFTLENIIHNLDQNELNSECQAWALVHGKSIDFEYLSLILFLFFNLFPGFVQRCFTQEDNTQNDSNVVPYPFTIYPSPFPCNEYEKACQIQYGINIFVQHLAFDTDLMDSILKNLVECDPFIRRLRNIYHQIQQLPYKSSIETCIIRTDYMLQQLNTFSEKTKLRLIELNTIAVGLGAAAKLIQEWHKRFLKRIQPELLSKLPKNESYDLIIDTLFESWKIYNNSRAIILFVIPENEFNIGDQMLIEKGLLSYGNSSLLIKHVTFFDICRYGFLDSKGILYFGDFEVALIYYRSAYDPKHFYHEDIWQAYIMLESSRAIKCPSLRYHLAGMKCFQLALIEKNFLEKIFQGHEKYIDDFRDIIEEMFTIDQAINDPILQQRILDKPKSFYLKQSREGGTYSTRKESMKECI
;
A
#
# COMPACT_ATOMS: atom_id res chain seq x y z
N MET A 1 41.34 -7.31 30.51
CA MET A 1 40.05 -7.98 30.78
C MET A 1 38.99 -6.91 30.86
N VAL A 2 38.34 -6.61 29.73
CA VAL A 2 37.12 -5.81 29.67
C VAL A 2 36.27 -6.53 28.63
N ASP A 3 35.21 -7.17 29.10
CA ASP A 3 34.34 -8.04 28.31
C ASP A 3 33.58 -7.25 27.25
N ASN A 4 33.85 -7.60 25.99
CA ASN A 4 33.00 -7.33 24.84
C ASN A 4 31.96 -8.45 24.76
N ASP A 5 30.75 -8.23 25.28
CA ASP A 5 29.55 -8.92 24.76
C ASP A 5 28.27 -8.26 25.31
N LYS A 6 27.77 -7.27 24.56
CA LYS A 6 26.37 -6.81 24.65
C LYS A 6 25.78 -6.79 23.24
N THR A 7 25.76 -7.96 22.61
CA THR A 7 24.80 -8.24 21.55
C THR A 7 23.53 -8.77 22.24
N SER A 8 22.51 -7.92 22.39
CA SER A 8 21.20 -8.37 22.87
C SER A 8 20.58 -9.29 21.81
N LYS A 9 20.79 -10.60 21.97
CA LYS A 9 20.02 -11.61 21.26
C LYS A 9 18.55 -11.42 21.59
N PHE A 10 17.71 -11.32 20.57
CA PHE A 10 16.26 -11.46 20.68
C PHE A 10 15.94 -12.90 21.11
N THR A 11 16.01 -13.17 22.41
CA THR A 11 15.55 -14.43 23.02
C THR A 11 14.04 -14.36 23.25
N LEU A 12 13.37 -15.51 23.22
CA LEU A 12 11.93 -15.66 23.47
C LEU A 12 11.50 -14.93 24.76
N GLU A 13 12.36 -14.93 25.76
CA GLU A 13 12.18 -14.26 27.07
C GLU A 13 12.04 -12.74 26.95
N ASN A 14 12.75 -12.09 26.02
CA ASN A 14 12.68 -10.64 25.80
C ASN A 14 11.41 -10.22 25.04
N ILE A 15 10.84 -11.11 24.22
CA ILE A 15 9.54 -10.88 23.55
C ILE A 15 8.41 -11.00 24.58
N ILE A 16 8.52 -11.97 25.49
CA ILE A 16 7.57 -12.21 26.59
C ILE A 16 7.51 -11.02 27.56
N HIS A 17 8.63 -10.35 27.83
CA HIS A 17 8.67 -9.26 28.81
C HIS A 17 8.09 -7.93 28.30
N ASN A 18 8.02 -7.73 26.98
CA ASN A 18 7.58 -6.48 26.35
C ASN A 18 6.10 -6.46 25.94
N LEU A 19 5.36 -7.54 26.15
CA LEU A 19 3.92 -7.60 25.89
C LEU A 19 3.17 -7.19 27.16
N ASP A 20 2.44 -6.07 27.11
CA ASP A 20 1.60 -5.59 28.22
C ASP A 20 0.54 -6.66 28.56
N GLN A 21 0.68 -7.28 29.73
CA GLN A 21 -0.19 -8.36 30.19
C GLN A 21 -1.67 -7.93 30.32
N ASN A 22 -1.94 -6.61 30.37
CA ASN A 22 -3.30 -6.10 30.47
C ASN A 22 -4.04 -6.09 29.12
N GLU A 23 -3.35 -5.83 28.00
CA GLU A 23 -3.98 -5.81 26.67
C GLU A 23 -4.31 -7.23 26.18
N LEU A 24 -3.37 -8.18 26.37
CA LEU A 24 -3.55 -9.60 26.06
C LEU A 24 -4.80 -10.20 26.76
N ASN A 25 -5.06 -9.78 27.99
CA ASN A 25 -6.16 -10.29 28.79
C ASN A 25 -7.52 -9.96 28.14
N SER A 26 -7.66 -8.79 27.53
CA SER A 26 -8.96 -8.34 26.99
C SER A 26 -9.38 -9.08 25.71
N GLU A 27 -8.45 -9.32 24.78
CA GLU A 27 -8.71 -10.07 23.54
C GLU A 27 -8.84 -11.58 23.80
N CYS A 28 -8.05 -12.12 24.72
CA CYS A 28 -8.18 -13.51 25.16
C CYS A 28 -9.48 -13.73 25.93
N GLN A 29 -9.94 -12.76 26.73
CA GLN A 29 -11.25 -12.79 27.40
C GLN A 29 -12.40 -12.67 26.40
N ALA A 30 -12.29 -11.84 25.35
CA ALA A 30 -13.32 -11.74 24.30
C ALA A 30 -13.46 -13.05 23.51
N TRP A 31 -12.34 -13.71 23.17
CA TRP A 31 -12.36 -15.04 22.55
C TRP A 31 -12.91 -16.11 23.50
N ALA A 32 -12.51 -16.08 24.77
CA ALA A 32 -12.99 -16.98 25.82
C ALA A 32 -14.47 -16.79 26.16
N LEU A 33 -14.99 -15.57 26.06
CA LEU A 33 -16.40 -15.23 26.19
C LEU A 33 -17.24 -15.82 25.06
N VAL A 34 -16.71 -15.83 23.82
CA VAL A 34 -17.40 -16.43 22.67
C VAL A 34 -17.32 -17.96 22.66
N HIS A 35 -16.24 -18.56 23.21
CA HIS A 35 -15.96 -20.00 23.06
C HIS A 35 -15.87 -20.80 24.37
N GLY A 36 -16.14 -20.17 25.51
CA GLY A 36 -16.20 -20.82 26.83
C GLY A 36 -14.89 -21.44 27.32
N LYS A 37 -13.73 -21.02 26.80
CA LYS A 37 -12.40 -21.56 27.15
C LYS A 37 -11.36 -20.45 27.28
N SER A 38 -10.65 -20.38 28.40
CA SER A 38 -9.48 -19.51 28.53
C SER A 38 -8.34 -20.04 27.65
N ILE A 39 -7.82 -19.22 26.73
CA ILE A 39 -6.49 -19.46 26.18
C ILE A 39 -5.51 -19.06 27.28
N ASP A 40 -4.87 -20.05 27.89
CA ASP A 40 -3.79 -19.80 28.85
C ASP A 40 -2.55 -19.24 28.11
N PHE A 41 -1.76 -18.42 28.80
CA PHE A 41 -0.54 -17.78 28.31
C PHE A 41 0.45 -18.79 27.71
N GLU A 42 0.54 -19.99 28.28
CA GLU A 42 1.37 -21.09 27.74
C GLU A 42 0.92 -21.51 26.34
N TYR A 43 -0.39 -21.57 26.11
CA TYR A 43 -0.96 -21.95 24.81
C TYR A 43 -0.71 -20.87 23.76
N LEU A 44 -0.84 -19.59 24.15
CA LEU A 44 -0.50 -18.46 23.29
C LEU A 44 0.99 -18.44 22.92
N SER A 45 1.87 -18.69 23.90
CA SER A 45 3.31 -18.77 23.68
C SER A 45 3.68 -19.88 22.69
N LEU A 46 3.03 -21.04 22.80
CA LEU A 46 3.20 -22.15 21.86
C LEU A 46 2.70 -21.81 20.45
N ILE A 47 1.56 -21.12 20.34
CA ILE A 47 1.01 -20.66 19.07
C ILE A 47 2.00 -19.72 18.36
N LEU A 48 2.54 -18.74 19.08
CA LEU A 48 3.54 -17.79 18.54
C LEU A 48 4.80 -18.53 18.11
N PHE A 49 5.31 -19.45 18.94
CA PHE A 49 6.46 -20.29 18.60
C PHE A 49 6.22 -21.09 17.30
N LEU A 50 5.06 -21.74 17.17
CA LEU A 50 4.71 -22.50 15.97
C LEU A 50 4.62 -21.61 14.72
N PHE A 51 4.02 -20.43 14.84
CA PHE A 51 3.91 -19.50 13.71
C PHE A 51 5.30 -19.11 13.17
N PHE A 52 6.22 -18.67 14.04
CA PHE A 52 7.54 -18.20 13.59
C PHE A 52 8.41 -19.31 13.01
N ASN A 53 8.27 -20.54 13.50
CA ASN A 53 8.97 -21.70 12.91
C ASN A 53 8.42 -22.06 11.52
N LEU A 54 7.12 -21.87 11.27
CA LEU A 54 6.48 -22.20 10.00
C LEU A 54 6.63 -21.10 8.96
N PHE A 55 6.73 -19.84 9.38
CA PHE A 55 6.73 -18.67 8.50
C PHE A 55 7.92 -17.73 8.75
N PRO A 56 9.17 -18.21 8.61
CA PRO A 56 10.36 -17.40 8.90
C PRO A 56 10.50 -16.16 7.98
N GLY A 57 9.80 -16.13 6.84
CA GLY A 57 9.76 -14.98 5.92
C GLY A 57 8.71 -13.92 6.25
N PHE A 58 7.89 -14.13 7.28
CA PHE A 58 6.88 -13.16 7.71
C PHE A 58 7.47 -12.13 8.67
N VAL A 59 8.41 -11.33 8.17
CA VAL A 59 9.19 -10.38 8.97
C VAL A 59 9.36 -9.03 8.30
N GLN A 60 9.52 -8.00 9.11
CA GLN A 60 9.93 -6.65 8.75
C GLN A 60 11.18 -6.27 9.52
N ARG A 61 11.95 -5.29 9.04
CA ARG A 61 13.07 -4.76 9.82
C ARG A 61 12.56 -4.01 11.05
N CYS A 62 13.32 -4.05 12.14
CA CYS A 62 13.01 -3.29 13.35
C CYS A 62 13.05 -1.79 13.09
N PHE A 63 12.01 -1.08 13.54
CA PHE A 63 12.01 0.38 13.59
C PHE A 63 12.13 0.83 15.05
N THR A 64 13.28 1.37 15.43
CA THR A 64 13.50 1.96 16.76
C THR A 64 13.24 3.46 16.70
N GLN A 65 12.18 3.92 17.36
CA GLN A 65 11.80 5.35 17.39
C GLN A 65 12.85 6.24 18.08
N GLU A 66 13.64 5.69 19.01
CA GLU A 66 14.56 6.47 19.86
C GLU A 66 15.75 7.06 19.11
N ASP A 67 16.26 6.39 18.06
CA ASP A 67 17.46 6.84 17.34
C ASP A 67 17.18 7.33 15.92
N ASN A 68 15.94 7.25 15.44
CA ASN A 68 15.61 7.46 14.01
C ASN A 68 16.50 6.66 13.04
N THR A 69 17.18 5.63 13.55
CA THR A 69 18.06 4.75 12.80
C THR A 69 17.43 3.38 12.76
N GLN A 70 17.37 2.83 11.56
CA GLN A 70 16.93 1.46 11.34
C GLN A 70 18.13 0.55 11.58
N ASN A 71 17.99 -0.45 12.45
CA ASN A 71 19.04 -1.44 12.62
C ASN A 71 18.88 -2.51 11.52
N ASP A 72 19.66 -2.38 10.44
CA ASP A 72 19.61 -3.27 9.26
C ASP A 72 19.88 -4.75 9.57
N SER A 73 20.40 -5.07 10.74
CA SER A 73 20.71 -6.45 11.14
C SER A 73 19.55 -7.16 11.82
N ASN A 74 18.52 -6.42 12.27
CA ASN A 74 17.44 -6.97 13.09
C ASN A 74 16.10 -6.98 12.35
N VAL A 75 15.43 -8.12 12.37
CA VAL A 75 14.08 -8.30 11.87
C VAL A 75 13.14 -8.74 12.99
N VAL A 76 11.92 -8.26 12.94
CA VAL A 76 10.81 -8.67 13.80
C VAL A 76 9.66 -9.18 12.94
N PRO A 77 8.83 -10.09 13.45
CA PRO A 77 7.62 -10.48 12.75
C PRO A 77 6.69 -9.30 12.50
N TYR A 78 5.92 -9.32 11.40
CA TYR A 78 4.83 -8.35 11.28
C TYR A 78 3.80 -8.59 12.39
N PRO A 79 3.15 -7.53 12.90
CA PRO A 79 1.94 -7.68 13.71
C PRO A 79 0.87 -8.45 12.92
N PHE A 80 0.21 -9.41 13.57
CA PHE A 80 -0.82 -10.23 12.93
C PHE A 80 -1.88 -10.67 13.92
N THR A 81 -3.08 -11.01 13.41
CA THR A 81 -4.12 -11.64 14.22
C THR A 81 -3.93 -13.15 14.24
N ILE A 82 -4.06 -13.76 15.42
CA ILE A 82 -3.95 -15.22 15.56
C ILE A 82 -5.13 -15.92 14.88
N TYR A 83 -6.32 -15.32 14.99
CA TYR A 83 -7.57 -15.80 14.43
C TYR A 83 -8.06 -14.85 13.33
N PRO A 84 -8.67 -15.35 12.24
CA PRO A 84 -9.25 -14.50 11.20
C PRO A 84 -10.46 -13.72 11.74
N SER A 85 -10.41 -12.39 11.65
CA SER A 85 -11.52 -11.53 12.10
C SER A 85 -12.77 -11.77 11.25
N PRO A 86 -13.98 -11.89 11.84
CA PRO A 86 -15.22 -12.01 11.09
C PRO A 86 -15.46 -10.81 10.16
N PHE A 87 -15.88 -11.10 8.93
CA PHE A 87 -16.24 -10.09 7.94
C PHE A 87 -17.50 -10.56 7.16
N PRO A 88 -18.50 -9.70 6.93
CA PRO A 88 -19.73 -10.09 6.24
C PRO A 88 -19.45 -10.51 4.79
N CYS A 89 -19.90 -11.71 4.40
CA CYS A 89 -19.60 -12.27 3.07
C CYS A 89 -20.07 -11.36 1.93
N ASN A 90 -21.27 -10.79 2.04
CA ASN A 90 -21.82 -9.91 1.00
C ASN A 90 -20.96 -8.66 0.78
N GLU A 91 -20.43 -8.06 1.85
CA GLU A 91 -19.56 -6.88 1.75
C GLU A 91 -18.19 -7.25 1.17
N TYR A 92 -17.68 -8.45 1.48
CA TYR A 92 -16.43 -8.97 0.90
C TYR A 92 -16.58 -9.20 -0.61
N GLU A 93 -17.65 -9.91 -1.01
CA GLU A 93 -17.95 -10.18 -2.42
C GLU A 93 -18.16 -8.89 -3.20
N LYS A 94 -18.84 -7.90 -2.61
CA LYS A 94 -18.99 -6.56 -3.18
C LYS A 94 -17.64 -5.88 -3.42
N ALA A 95 -16.73 -5.90 -2.44
CA ALA A 95 -15.38 -5.35 -2.61
C ALA A 95 -14.64 -6.00 -3.79
N CYS A 96 -14.71 -7.34 -3.90
CA CYS A 96 -14.10 -8.07 -5.01
C CYS A 96 -14.70 -7.69 -6.38
N GLN A 97 -16.03 -7.56 -6.48
CA GLN A 97 -16.71 -7.22 -7.73
C GLN A 97 -16.41 -5.80 -8.22
N ILE A 98 -16.27 -4.85 -7.28
CA ILE A 98 -16.02 -3.44 -7.57
C ILE A 98 -14.58 -3.19 -8.05
N GLN A 99 -13.62 -4.04 -7.67
CA GLN A 99 -12.20 -3.82 -7.98
C GLN A 99 -11.92 -3.60 -9.48
N TYR A 100 -12.64 -4.28 -10.39
CA TYR A 100 -12.48 -4.01 -11.82
C TYR A 100 -12.95 -2.61 -12.23
N GLY A 101 -14.05 -2.13 -11.64
CA GLY A 101 -14.51 -0.75 -11.81
C GLY A 101 -13.48 0.25 -11.25
N ILE A 102 -12.80 -0.09 -10.15
CA ILE A 102 -11.70 0.73 -9.61
C ILE A 102 -10.55 0.82 -10.60
N ASN A 103 -10.20 -0.27 -11.26
CA ASN A 103 -9.13 -0.27 -12.25
C ASN A 103 -9.48 0.64 -13.44
N ILE A 104 -10.73 0.61 -13.93
CA ILE A 104 -11.23 1.53 -14.97
C ILE A 104 -11.16 2.98 -14.49
N PHE A 105 -11.64 3.24 -13.27
CA PHE A 105 -11.63 4.58 -12.67
C PHE A 105 -10.21 5.16 -12.59
N VAL A 106 -9.27 4.42 -12.00
CA VAL A 106 -7.88 4.85 -11.87
C VAL A 106 -7.23 5.04 -13.24
N GLN A 107 -7.52 4.16 -14.21
CA GLN A 107 -7.04 4.32 -15.58
C GLN A 107 -7.59 5.59 -16.24
N HIS A 108 -8.87 5.91 -16.09
CA HIS A 108 -9.44 7.14 -16.65
C HIS A 108 -8.75 8.38 -16.07
N LEU A 109 -8.58 8.44 -14.75
CA LEU A 109 -7.89 9.54 -14.08
C LEU A 109 -6.44 9.69 -14.53
N ALA A 110 -5.73 8.57 -14.70
CA ALA A 110 -4.33 8.57 -15.10
C ALA A 110 -4.12 9.08 -16.54
N PHE A 111 -5.11 8.92 -17.42
CA PHE A 111 -4.98 9.26 -18.84
C PHE A 111 -5.72 10.55 -19.26
N ASP A 112 -6.64 11.08 -18.45
CA ASP A 112 -7.28 12.38 -18.68
C ASP A 112 -6.41 13.51 -18.07
N THR A 113 -5.50 14.06 -18.89
CA THR A 113 -4.54 15.09 -18.45
C THR A 113 -5.22 16.40 -18.06
N ASP A 114 -6.27 16.79 -18.77
CA ASP A 114 -7.00 18.03 -18.48
C ASP A 114 -7.73 17.91 -17.13
N LEU A 115 -8.33 16.76 -16.86
CA LEU A 115 -8.93 16.44 -15.57
C LEU A 115 -7.87 16.41 -14.45
N MET A 116 -6.73 15.75 -14.68
CA MET A 116 -5.63 15.69 -13.72
C MET A 116 -5.17 17.11 -13.33
N ASP A 117 -4.97 17.98 -14.32
CA ASP A 117 -4.58 19.36 -14.10
C ASP A 117 -5.66 20.19 -13.38
N SER A 118 -6.94 19.95 -13.71
CA SER A 118 -8.07 20.60 -13.05
C SER A 118 -8.13 20.23 -11.56
N ILE A 119 -7.97 18.95 -11.21
CA ILE A 119 -7.99 18.47 -9.81
C ILE A 119 -6.79 19.02 -9.04
N LEU A 120 -5.61 19.04 -9.65
CA LEU A 120 -4.37 19.45 -9.00
C LEU A 120 -4.17 20.97 -8.90
N LYS A 121 -4.98 21.77 -9.62
CA LYS A 121 -4.79 23.22 -9.80
C LYS A 121 -4.50 23.98 -8.51
N ASN A 122 -5.33 23.79 -7.47
CA ASN A 122 -5.15 24.52 -6.21
C ASN A 122 -4.06 23.87 -5.33
N LEU A 123 -3.91 22.55 -5.41
CA LEU A 123 -2.96 21.80 -4.59
C LEU A 123 -1.52 22.14 -4.92
N VAL A 124 -1.19 22.40 -6.19
CA VAL A 124 0.18 22.75 -6.57
C VAL A 124 0.63 24.12 -6.06
N GLU A 125 -0.30 25.00 -5.66
CA GLU A 125 0.07 26.29 -5.05
C GLU A 125 0.58 26.07 -3.62
N CYS A 126 -0.09 25.21 -2.85
CA CYS A 126 0.19 24.99 -1.43
C CYS A 126 1.11 23.79 -1.15
N ASP A 127 1.32 22.89 -2.11
CA ASP A 127 2.06 21.64 -1.90
C ASP A 127 3.27 21.51 -2.85
N PRO A 128 4.50 21.74 -2.35
CA PRO A 128 5.71 21.64 -3.16
C PRO A 128 5.97 20.26 -3.75
N PHE A 129 5.58 19.19 -3.05
CA PHE A 129 5.80 17.81 -3.51
C PHE A 129 4.90 17.51 -4.71
N ILE A 130 3.60 17.80 -4.59
CA ILE A 130 2.63 17.60 -5.67
C ILE A 130 2.96 18.51 -6.85
N ARG A 131 3.30 19.79 -6.61
CA ARG A 131 3.76 20.72 -7.65
C ARG A 131 4.92 20.15 -8.45
N ARG A 132 5.90 19.57 -7.76
CA ARG A 132 7.08 19.00 -8.40
C ARG A 132 6.75 17.75 -9.21
N LEU A 133 5.94 16.83 -8.67
CA LEU A 133 5.47 15.66 -9.40
C LEU A 133 4.68 16.05 -10.65
N ARG A 134 3.78 17.03 -10.56
CA ARG A 134 3.04 17.57 -11.72
C ARG A 134 3.97 18.17 -12.76
N ASN A 135 4.97 18.96 -12.35
CA ASN A 135 5.93 19.54 -13.29
C ASN A 135 6.74 18.46 -14.02
N ILE A 136 7.18 17.43 -13.29
CA ILE A 136 7.87 16.27 -13.87
C ILE A 136 6.95 15.56 -14.86
N TYR A 137 5.68 15.35 -14.51
CA TYR A 137 4.69 14.74 -15.40
C TYR A 137 4.61 15.50 -16.73
N HIS A 138 4.45 16.82 -16.71
CA HIS A 138 4.42 17.64 -17.93
C HIS A 138 5.74 17.60 -18.70
N GLN A 139 6.88 17.62 -18.01
CA GLN A 139 8.20 17.51 -18.62
C GLN A 139 8.37 16.18 -19.37
N ILE A 140 8.05 15.04 -18.74
CA ILE A 140 8.20 13.73 -19.36
C ILE A 140 7.21 13.53 -20.53
N GLN A 141 6.07 14.21 -20.52
CA GLN A 141 5.15 14.15 -21.66
C GLN A 141 5.73 14.76 -22.95
N GLN A 142 6.70 15.65 -22.84
CA GLN A 142 7.35 16.29 -24.01
C GLN A 142 8.54 15.49 -24.55
N LEU A 143 8.98 14.44 -23.83
CA LEU A 143 10.14 13.65 -24.22
C LEU A 143 9.79 12.62 -25.30
N PRO A 144 10.73 12.30 -26.21
CA PRO A 144 10.49 11.41 -27.35
C PRO A 144 10.41 9.94 -26.95
N TYR A 145 10.95 9.59 -25.77
CA TYR A 145 11.03 8.22 -25.29
C TYR A 145 9.97 8.00 -24.22
N LYS A 146 9.05 7.06 -24.49
CA LYS A 146 8.07 6.58 -23.53
C LYS A 146 7.89 5.08 -23.73
N SER A 147 7.70 4.35 -22.64
CA SER A 147 7.18 2.99 -22.74
C SER A 147 5.76 3.04 -23.29
N SER A 148 5.43 2.18 -24.26
CA SER A 148 4.06 1.99 -24.76
C SER A 148 3.23 1.10 -23.83
N ILE A 149 3.85 0.50 -22.82
CA ILE A 149 3.24 -0.41 -21.86
C ILE A 149 3.40 0.19 -20.46
N GLU A 150 2.32 0.21 -19.71
CA GLU A 150 2.29 0.61 -18.31
C GLU A 150 1.76 -0.55 -17.47
N THR A 151 2.25 -0.65 -16.24
CA THR A 151 1.83 -1.66 -15.28
C THR A 151 1.41 -0.95 -14.01
N CYS A 152 0.35 -1.40 -13.37
CA CYS A 152 -0.08 -0.84 -12.10
C CYS A 152 -0.65 -1.96 -11.24
N ILE A 153 -0.17 -2.03 -9.99
CA ILE A 153 -0.72 -2.89 -8.94
C ILE A 153 -1.45 -1.96 -8.00
N ILE A 154 -2.76 -2.17 -7.85
CA ILE A 154 -3.65 -1.31 -7.07
C ILE A 154 -4.14 -2.07 -5.85
N ARG A 155 -4.17 -1.41 -4.69
CA ARG A 155 -4.89 -1.89 -3.51
C ARG A 155 -5.94 -0.87 -3.10
N THR A 156 -7.15 -1.35 -2.91
CA THR A 156 -8.27 -0.55 -2.45
C THR A 156 -8.62 -0.93 -1.02
N ASP A 157 -8.58 0.05 -0.14
CA ASP A 157 -8.80 -0.16 1.28
C ASP A 157 -10.23 0.25 1.63
N TYR A 158 -10.92 -0.61 2.39
CA TYR A 158 -12.31 -0.43 2.79
C TYR A 158 -12.47 -0.59 4.31
N MET A 159 -13.51 0.03 4.86
CA MET A 159 -14.00 -0.25 6.22
C MET A 159 -15.50 -0.51 6.21
N LEU A 160 -15.98 -1.21 7.23
CA LEU A 160 -17.40 -1.41 7.46
C LEU A 160 -17.95 -0.27 8.31
N GLN A 161 -18.97 0.42 7.81
CA GLN A 161 -19.76 1.37 8.58
C GLN A 161 -20.97 0.65 9.16
N GLN A 162 -21.14 0.71 10.48
CA GLN A 162 -22.36 0.25 11.13
C GLN A 162 -23.46 1.31 10.97
N LEU A 163 -24.61 0.93 10.38
CA LEU A 163 -25.68 1.88 10.08
C LEU A 163 -26.49 2.31 11.32
N ASN A 164 -26.53 1.46 12.34
CA ASN A 164 -27.26 1.67 13.59
C ASN A 164 -26.58 0.83 14.68
N THR A 165 -26.37 1.41 15.87
CA THR A 165 -25.78 0.74 17.05
C THR A 165 -26.48 -0.56 17.46
N PHE A 166 -27.75 -0.72 17.11
CA PHE A 166 -28.60 -1.89 17.40
C PHE A 166 -28.82 -2.81 16.19
N SER A 167 -28.22 -2.52 15.03
CA SER A 167 -28.36 -3.30 13.80
C SER A 167 -27.04 -3.97 13.43
N GLU A 168 -27.10 -5.23 13.04
CA GLU A 168 -25.97 -5.96 12.44
C GLU A 168 -25.69 -5.53 10.99
N LYS A 169 -26.57 -4.70 10.40
CA LYS A 169 -26.37 -4.18 9.04
C LYS A 169 -25.18 -3.22 8.99
N THR A 170 -24.17 -3.65 8.25
CA THR A 170 -23.01 -2.85 7.87
C THR A 170 -23.12 -2.40 6.42
N LYS A 171 -22.31 -1.41 6.03
CA LYS A 171 -22.01 -1.13 4.62
C LYS A 171 -20.52 -0.98 4.41
N LEU A 172 -20.01 -1.47 3.29
CA LEU A 172 -18.66 -1.20 2.83
C LEU A 172 -18.49 0.29 2.49
N ARG A 173 -17.38 0.89 2.94
CA ARG A 173 -16.97 2.26 2.61
C ARG A 173 -15.54 2.28 2.09
N LEU A 174 -15.35 2.98 0.98
CA LEU A 174 -14.03 3.23 0.41
C LEU A 174 -13.25 4.17 1.35
N ILE A 175 -12.05 3.75 1.74
CA ILE A 175 -11.16 4.54 2.59
C ILE A 175 -10.03 5.15 1.77
N GLU A 176 -9.40 4.35 0.91
CA GLU A 176 -8.20 4.76 0.20
C GLU A 176 -7.96 3.92 -1.06
N LEU A 177 -7.32 4.55 -2.05
CA LEU A 177 -6.81 3.92 -3.25
C LEU A 177 -5.30 4.05 -3.22
N ASN A 178 -4.59 2.92 -3.23
CA ASN A 178 -3.14 2.89 -3.25
C ASN A 178 -2.70 2.41 -4.63
N THR A 179 -1.98 3.25 -5.38
CA THR A 179 -1.52 2.93 -6.75
C THR A 179 0.00 2.81 -6.87
N ILE A 180 0.75 3.29 -5.87
CA ILE A 180 2.21 3.26 -5.80
C ILE A 180 2.67 2.53 -4.53
N ALA A 181 3.76 1.76 -4.64
CA ALA A 181 4.39 1.05 -3.52
C ALA A 181 3.41 0.23 -2.66
N VAL A 182 2.44 -0.41 -3.31
CA VAL A 182 1.47 -1.27 -2.65
C VAL A 182 2.19 -2.45 -1.97
N GLY A 183 2.22 -2.42 -0.63
CA GLY A 183 2.84 -3.44 0.19
C GLY A 183 1.87 -4.49 0.75
N LEU A 184 2.45 -5.49 1.42
CA LEU A 184 1.79 -6.56 2.18
C LEU A 184 1.02 -7.60 1.35
N GLY A 185 0.91 -7.39 0.03
CA GLY A 185 0.23 -8.33 -0.86
C GLY A 185 0.91 -9.71 -0.88
N ALA A 186 2.23 -9.79 -0.75
CA ALA A 186 2.93 -11.07 -0.70
C ALA A 186 2.89 -11.69 0.70
N ALA A 187 3.11 -10.88 1.73
CA ALA A 187 3.06 -11.32 3.13
C ALA A 187 1.67 -11.86 3.53
N ALA A 188 0.58 -11.32 2.94
CA ALA A 188 -0.79 -11.76 3.20
C ALA A 188 -1.05 -13.25 2.88
N LYS A 189 -0.29 -13.85 1.95
CA LYS A 189 -0.36 -15.30 1.67
C LYS A 189 0.04 -16.12 2.88
N LEU A 190 1.04 -15.68 3.64
CA LEU A 190 1.51 -16.40 4.83
C LEU A 190 0.48 -16.32 5.97
N ILE A 191 -0.20 -15.18 6.12
CA ILE A 191 -1.29 -15.03 7.10
C ILE A 191 -2.48 -15.93 6.77
N GLN A 192 -2.87 -16.01 5.50
CA GLN A 192 -3.93 -16.94 5.10
C GLN A 192 -3.55 -18.39 5.40
N GLU A 193 -2.33 -18.78 5.07
CA GLU A 193 -1.81 -20.13 5.33
C GLU A 193 -1.73 -20.46 6.82
N TRP A 194 -1.48 -19.46 7.67
CA TRP A 194 -1.60 -19.58 9.10
C TRP A 194 -3.06 -19.75 9.55
N HIS A 195 -3.96 -18.84 9.19
CA HIS A 195 -5.37 -18.90 9.60
C HIS A 195 -6.02 -20.21 9.17
N LYS A 196 -5.68 -20.72 7.97
CA LYS A 196 -6.13 -22.04 7.49
C LYS A 196 -5.64 -23.18 8.39
N ARG A 197 -4.36 -23.19 8.77
CA ARG A 197 -3.81 -24.21 9.70
C ARG A 197 -4.44 -24.10 11.08
N PHE A 198 -4.60 -22.88 11.58
CA PHE A 198 -5.17 -22.61 12.88
C PHE A 198 -6.62 -23.08 12.94
N LEU A 199 -7.47 -22.65 12.01
CA LEU A 199 -8.87 -23.09 11.90
C LEU A 199 -9.00 -24.60 11.73
N LYS A 200 -8.15 -25.25 10.94
CA LYS A 200 -8.17 -26.72 10.81
C LYS A 200 -8.01 -27.44 12.15
N ARG A 201 -7.33 -26.82 13.12
CA ARG A 201 -7.14 -27.38 14.46
C ARG A 201 -8.29 -27.06 15.41
N ILE A 202 -8.82 -25.84 15.35
CA ILE A 202 -9.78 -25.35 16.36
C ILE A 202 -11.25 -25.37 15.90
N GLN A 203 -11.52 -25.05 14.64
CA GLN A 203 -12.87 -24.89 14.05
C GLN A 203 -12.85 -25.26 12.54
N PRO A 204 -12.71 -26.56 12.21
CA PRO A 204 -12.58 -27.02 10.82
C PRO A 204 -13.78 -26.63 9.92
N GLU A 205 -14.96 -26.48 10.50
CA GLU A 205 -16.20 -26.09 9.81
C GLU A 205 -16.10 -24.70 9.17
N LEU A 206 -15.27 -23.80 9.72
CA LEU A 206 -15.07 -22.45 9.21
C LEU A 206 -14.05 -22.38 8.06
N LEU A 207 -13.33 -23.47 7.75
CA LEU A 207 -12.36 -23.48 6.65
C LEU A 207 -12.96 -23.12 5.31
N SER A 208 -14.19 -23.56 5.05
CA SER A 208 -14.94 -23.25 3.82
C SER A 208 -15.33 -21.78 3.70
N LYS A 209 -15.28 -21.02 4.80
CA LYS A 209 -15.61 -19.59 4.86
C LYS A 209 -14.40 -18.69 4.68
N LEU A 210 -13.17 -19.23 4.75
CA LEU A 210 -11.98 -18.46 4.42
C LEU A 210 -11.95 -18.19 2.90
N PRO A 211 -11.89 -16.93 2.47
CA PRO A 211 -11.73 -16.62 1.06
C PRO A 211 -10.37 -17.10 0.56
N LYS A 212 -10.27 -17.38 -0.75
CA LYS A 212 -8.98 -17.59 -1.42
C LYS A 212 -8.22 -16.26 -1.48
N ASN A 213 -6.89 -16.30 -1.35
CA ASN A 213 -6.04 -15.13 -1.46
C ASN A 213 -5.04 -15.39 -2.57
N GLU A 214 -5.21 -14.66 -3.67
CA GLU A 214 -4.40 -14.78 -4.88
C GLU A 214 -3.44 -13.60 -5.02
N SER A 215 -3.36 -12.70 -4.03
CA SER A 215 -2.57 -11.46 -4.11
C SER A 215 -1.11 -11.72 -4.47
N TYR A 216 -0.47 -12.69 -3.81
CA TYR A 216 0.92 -13.06 -4.06
C TYR A 216 1.15 -13.53 -5.49
N ASP A 217 0.32 -14.47 -5.96
CA ASP A 217 0.47 -15.07 -7.29
C ASP A 217 0.18 -14.00 -8.37
N LEU A 218 -0.87 -13.19 -8.21
CA LEU A 218 -1.22 -12.09 -9.12
C LEU A 218 -0.13 -11.00 -9.21
N ILE A 219 0.53 -10.66 -8.10
CA ILE A 219 1.65 -9.70 -8.10
C ILE A 219 2.82 -10.26 -8.90
N ILE A 220 3.17 -11.54 -8.70
CA ILE A 220 4.28 -12.18 -9.41
C ILE A 220 3.96 -12.31 -10.89
N ASP A 221 2.76 -12.79 -11.24
CA ASP A 221 2.28 -12.88 -12.62
C ASP A 221 2.36 -11.53 -13.32
N THR A 222 1.87 -10.46 -12.66
CA THR A 222 1.88 -9.11 -13.21
C THR A 222 3.31 -8.64 -13.49
N LEU A 223 4.20 -8.73 -12.50
CA LEU A 223 5.59 -8.26 -12.66
C LEU A 223 6.36 -9.10 -13.68
N PHE A 224 6.15 -10.42 -13.70
CA PHE A 224 6.80 -11.33 -14.64
C PHE A 224 6.32 -11.09 -16.07
N GLU A 225 5.01 -10.98 -16.31
CA GLU A 225 4.47 -10.71 -17.64
C GLU A 225 4.89 -9.32 -18.13
N SER A 226 4.97 -8.30 -17.26
CA SER A 226 5.51 -6.99 -17.64
C SER A 226 6.97 -7.08 -18.10
N TRP A 227 7.83 -7.77 -17.35
CA TRP A 227 9.21 -8.01 -17.76
C TRP A 227 9.32 -8.79 -19.08
N LYS A 228 8.48 -9.82 -19.25
CA LYS A 228 8.46 -10.66 -20.45
C LYS A 228 8.00 -9.89 -21.69
N ILE A 229 6.98 -9.03 -21.57
CA ILE A 229 6.49 -8.21 -22.69
C ILE A 229 7.55 -7.16 -23.12
N TYR A 230 8.42 -6.72 -22.22
CA TYR A 230 9.57 -5.88 -22.59
C TYR A 230 10.47 -6.56 -23.64
N ASN A 231 10.46 -7.90 -23.68
CA ASN A 231 11.07 -8.71 -24.73
C ASN A 231 12.61 -8.59 -24.84
N ASN A 232 13.28 -8.53 -23.69
CA ASN A 232 14.74 -8.67 -23.59
C ASN A 232 15.10 -9.53 -22.37
N SER A 233 15.48 -10.78 -22.61
CA SER A 233 15.75 -11.76 -21.53
C SER A 233 17.00 -11.47 -20.70
N ARG A 234 17.85 -10.52 -21.13
CA ARG A 234 19.03 -10.06 -20.38
C ARG A 234 18.74 -8.81 -19.55
N ALA A 235 17.61 -8.15 -19.80
CA ALA A 235 17.23 -6.97 -19.05
C ALA A 235 16.73 -7.34 -17.65
N ILE A 236 16.87 -6.43 -16.70
CA ILE A 236 16.65 -6.68 -15.27
C ILE A 236 15.38 -5.99 -14.76
N ILE A 237 14.94 -6.41 -13.57
CA ILE A 237 13.92 -5.68 -12.80
C ILE A 237 14.62 -4.91 -11.68
N LEU A 238 14.33 -3.61 -11.57
CA LEU A 238 14.74 -2.79 -10.44
C LEU A 238 13.60 -2.67 -9.43
N PHE A 239 13.86 -3.07 -8.19
CA PHE A 239 13.03 -2.73 -7.03
C PHE A 239 13.58 -1.43 -6.46
N VAL A 240 12.88 -0.32 -6.67
CA VAL A 240 13.32 0.99 -6.19
C VAL A 240 12.79 1.18 -4.77
N ILE A 241 13.67 1.05 -3.78
CA ILE A 241 13.34 1.05 -2.34
C ILE A 241 13.81 2.36 -1.67
N PRO A 242 13.20 2.77 -0.54
CA PRO A 242 13.76 3.83 0.29
C PRO A 242 15.06 3.33 0.96
N GLU A 243 15.88 4.26 1.46
CA GLU A 243 17.11 3.90 2.20
C GLU A 243 16.78 3.07 3.45
N ASN A 244 15.72 3.47 4.14
CA ASN A 244 15.23 2.84 5.35
C ASN A 244 14.01 1.95 5.05
N GLU A 245 14.21 0.88 4.28
CA GLU A 245 13.14 -0.06 3.91
C GLU A 245 12.76 -0.98 5.07
N PHE A 246 11.61 -0.73 5.70
CA PHE A 246 11.11 -1.56 6.81
C PHE A 246 10.41 -2.83 6.34
N ASN A 247 9.68 -2.78 5.23
CA ASN A 247 8.81 -3.83 4.72
C ASN A 247 9.57 -4.81 3.79
N ILE A 248 10.80 -5.15 4.13
CA ILE A 248 11.69 -5.95 3.28
C ILE A 248 11.18 -7.39 3.08
N GLY A 249 10.55 -8.01 4.08
CA GLY A 249 10.10 -9.41 3.98
C GLY A 249 9.05 -9.62 2.89
N ASP A 250 8.09 -8.69 2.77
CA ASP A 250 7.11 -8.68 1.68
C ASP A 250 7.79 -8.64 0.31
N GLN A 251 8.84 -7.82 0.15
CA GLN A 251 9.56 -7.71 -1.13
C GLN A 251 10.40 -8.95 -1.44
N MET A 252 11.07 -9.52 -0.44
CA MET A 252 11.83 -10.77 -0.57
C MET A 252 10.94 -11.95 -0.96
N LEU A 253 9.68 -11.98 -0.49
CA LEU A 253 8.70 -12.97 -0.92
C LEU A 253 8.35 -12.82 -2.40
N ILE A 254 8.20 -11.58 -2.89
CA ILE A 254 7.96 -11.30 -4.32
C ILE A 254 9.18 -11.71 -5.15
N GLU A 255 10.39 -11.31 -4.75
CA GLU A 255 11.62 -11.68 -5.43
C GLU A 255 11.77 -13.20 -5.54
N LYS A 256 11.61 -13.92 -4.42
CA LYS A 256 11.63 -15.38 -4.39
C LYS A 256 10.62 -15.98 -5.37
N GLY A 257 9.42 -15.40 -5.44
CA GLY A 257 8.36 -15.82 -6.34
C GLY A 257 8.74 -15.65 -7.81
N LEU A 258 9.24 -14.47 -8.18
CA LEU A 258 9.73 -14.17 -9.53
C LEU A 258 10.87 -15.10 -9.96
N LEU A 259 11.84 -15.35 -9.07
CA LEU A 259 12.97 -16.25 -9.35
C LEU A 259 12.50 -17.72 -9.51
N SER A 260 11.41 -18.10 -8.86
CA SER A 260 10.81 -19.44 -9.00
C SER A 260 9.98 -19.63 -10.27
N TYR A 261 9.56 -18.54 -10.93
CA TYR A 261 8.64 -18.55 -12.08
C TYR A 261 9.24 -19.05 -13.40
N GLY A 262 10.51 -19.42 -13.43
CA GLY A 262 11.02 -20.31 -14.49
C GLY A 262 11.92 -19.67 -15.55
N ASN A 263 12.57 -18.54 -15.25
CA ASN A 263 13.70 -18.10 -16.07
C ASN A 263 14.97 -17.91 -15.23
N SER A 264 15.95 -18.79 -15.43
CA SER A 264 17.25 -18.73 -14.76
C SER A 264 18.06 -17.46 -15.12
N SER A 265 17.63 -16.68 -16.12
CA SER A 265 18.29 -15.43 -16.51
C SER A 265 17.69 -14.17 -15.90
N LEU A 266 16.53 -14.25 -15.22
CA LEU A 266 15.91 -13.09 -14.61
C LEU A 266 16.77 -12.60 -13.44
N LEU A 267 17.24 -11.35 -13.54
CA LEU A 267 17.96 -10.69 -12.46
C LEU A 267 17.11 -9.56 -11.88
N ILE A 268 17.05 -9.52 -10.55
CA ILE A 268 16.36 -8.51 -9.78
C ILE A 268 17.40 -7.76 -8.95
N LYS A 269 17.29 -6.43 -8.87
CA LYS A 269 18.14 -5.62 -7.99
C LYS A 269 17.28 -4.69 -7.14
N HIS A 270 17.46 -4.77 -5.83
CA HIS A 270 16.94 -3.79 -4.89
C HIS A 270 17.92 -2.62 -4.85
N VAL A 271 17.44 -1.43 -5.20
CA VAL A 271 18.27 -0.23 -5.36
C VAL A 271 17.59 0.98 -4.72
N THR A 272 18.39 1.84 -4.10
CA THR A 272 17.93 3.15 -3.63
C THR A 272 18.01 4.18 -4.76
N PHE A 273 17.39 5.34 -4.58
CA PHE A 273 17.63 6.46 -5.50
C PHE A 273 19.11 6.90 -5.53
N PHE A 274 19.84 6.77 -4.41
CA PHE A 274 21.27 7.06 -4.37
C PHE A 274 22.07 6.13 -5.29
N ASP A 275 21.74 4.84 -5.31
CA ASP A 275 22.35 3.88 -6.24
C ASP A 275 22.05 4.26 -7.70
N ILE A 276 20.82 4.70 -7.98
CA ILE A 276 20.39 5.11 -9.32
C ILE A 276 21.13 6.37 -9.76
N CYS A 277 21.35 7.35 -8.88
CA CYS A 277 22.20 8.51 -9.17
C CYS A 277 23.64 8.11 -9.55
N ARG A 278 24.15 7.02 -8.95
CA ARG A 278 25.55 6.59 -9.14
C ARG A 278 25.75 5.70 -10.37
N TYR A 279 24.79 4.82 -10.66
CA TYR A 279 24.96 3.77 -11.66
C TYR A 279 23.94 3.82 -12.79
N GLY A 280 22.88 4.62 -12.64
CA GLY A 280 21.82 4.76 -13.62
C GLY A 280 22.17 5.75 -14.72
N PHE A 281 21.88 5.39 -15.97
CA PHE A 281 21.98 6.31 -17.11
C PHE A 281 21.05 5.91 -18.26
N LEU A 282 20.70 6.86 -19.10
CA LEU A 282 19.99 6.62 -20.36
C LEU A 282 20.98 6.62 -21.53
N ASP A 283 20.82 5.67 -22.44
CA ASP A 283 21.50 5.74 -23.72
C ASP A 283 20.82 6.73 -24.69
N SER A 284 21.41 6.93 -25.86
CA SER A 284 20.87 7.81 -26.91
C SER A 284 19.47 7.43 -27.41
N LYS A 285 18.98 6.21 -27.12
CA LYS A 285 17.67 5.67 -27.52
C LYS A 285 16.66 5.65 -26.37
N GLY A 286 17.01 6.22 -25.20
CA GLY A 286 16.17 6.22 -24.01
C GLY A 286 16.07 4.87 -23.30
N ILE A 287 16.99 3.94 -23.58
CA ILE A 287 17.10 2.68 -22.84
C ILE A 287 17.80 2.98 -21.51
N LEU A 288 17.18 2.55 -20.42
CA LEU A 288 17.74 2.68 -19.08
C LEU A 288 18.73 1.57 -18.80
N TYR A 289 19.89 1.95 -18.30
CA TYR A 289 20.90 1.04 -17.77
C TYR A 289 21.14 1.31 -16.29
N PHE A 290 21.45 0.25 -15.55
CA PHE A 290 21.99 0.30 -14.20
C PHE A 290 23.31 -0.47 -14.18
N GLY A 291 24.42 0.25 -14.23
CA GLY A 291 25.73 -0.33 -14.55
C GLY A 291 25.70 -0.96 -15.95
N ASP A 292 26.05 -2.25 -16.05
CA ASP A 292 26.09 -2.98 -17.32
C ASP A 292 24.75 -3.62 -17.72
N PHE A 293 23.70 -3.40 -16.93
CA PHE A 293 22.41 -4.08 -17.10
C PHE A 293 21.36 -3.15 -17.68
N GLU A 294 20.78 -3.53 -18.82
CA GLU A 294 19.56 -2.91 -19.35
C GLU A 294 18.39 -3.17 -18.39
N VAL A 295 17.55 -2.16 -18.16
CA VAL A 295 16.41 -2.25 -17.24
C VAL A 295 15.11 -2.39 -18.03
N ALA A 296 14.40 -3.48 -17.79
CA ALA A 296 13.11 -3.77 -18.40
C ALA A 296 11.94 -3.18 -17.60
N LEU A 297 12.01 -3.32 -16.27
CA LEU A 297 10.91 -2.97 -15.38
C LEU A 297 11.43 -2.26 -14.13
N ILE A 298 10.76 -1.17 -13.76
CA ILE A 298 10.98 -0.41 -12.54
C ILE A 298 9.77 -0.64 -11.64
N TYR A 299 9.96 -1.38 -10.56
CA TYR A 299 8.95 -1.62 -9.54
C TYR A 299 9.20 -0.71 -8.35
N TYR A 300 8.34 0.30 -8.17
CA TYR A 300 8.51 1.26 -7.10
C TYR A 300 7.99 0.68 -5.78
N ARG A 301 8.88 0.65 -4.80
CA ARG A 301 8.59 0.48 -3.36
C ARG A 301 8.90 1.76 -2.58
N SER A 302 9.16 2.86 -3.30
CA SER A 302 9.46 4.19 -2.78
C SER A 302 8.77 5.26 -3.64
N ALA A 303 9.29 6.49 -3.66
CA ALA A 303 8.81 7.63 -4.45
C ALA A 303 7.42 8.21 -4.08
N TYR A 304 6.73 7.64 -3.09
CA TYR A 304 5.40 8.10 -2.62
C TYR A 304 5.45 9.14 -1.48
N ASP A 305 6.61 9.32 -0.84
CA ASP A 305 6.81 10.24 0.28
C ASP A 305 7.88 11.28 -0.11
N PRO A 306 7.68 12.59 0.14
CA PRO A 306 8.70 13.61 -0.09
C PRO A 306 10.03 13.33 0.61
N LYS A 307 10.05 12.60 1.74
CA LYS A 307 11.27 12.19 2.45
C LYS A 307 12.16 11.28 1.62
N HIS A 308 11.62 10.60 0.61
CA HIS A 308 12.42 9.81 -0.33
C HIS A 308 13.24 10.68 -1.28
N PHE A 309 12.96 11.99 -1.34
CA PHE A 309 13.60 12.95 -2.22
C PHE A 309 14.37 14.02 -1.43
N TYR A 310 15.38 13.57 -0.69
CA TYR A 310 16.17 14.44 0.20
C TYR A 310 17.29 15.22 -0.52
N HIS A 311 17.52 14.97 -1.83
CA HIS A 311 18.52 15.66 -2.64
C HIS A 311 18.00 15.93 -4.07
N GLU A 312 18.49 16.98 -4.72
CA GLU A 312 18.10 17.37 -6.08
C GLU A 312 18.42 16.30 -7.13
N ASP A 313 19.56 15.63 -6.98
CA ASP A 313 19.96 14.54 -7.90
C ASP A 313 18.97 13.39 -7.89
N ILE A 314 18.28 13.15 -6.77
CA ILE A 314 17.25 12.10 -6.67
C ILE A 314 16.05 12.43 -7.55
N TRP A 315 15.69 13.71 -7.63
CA TRP A 315 14.64 14.15 -8.54
C TRP A 315 15.06 13.98 -10.01
N GLN A 316 16.33 14.24 -10.33
CA GLN A 316 16.86 13.99 -11.67
C GLN A 316 16.88 12.49 -11.99
N ALA A 317 17.27 11.65 -11.04
CA ALA A 317 17.16 10.20 -11.16
C ALA A 317 15.71 9.76 -11.39
N TYR A 318 14.74 10.29 -10.65
CA TYR A 318 13.33 9.98 -10.87
C TYR A 318 12.83 10.41 -12.26
N ILE A 319 13.20 11.60 -12.73
CA ILE A 319 12.91 12.05 -14.10
C ILE A 319 13.52 11.09 -15.13
N MET A 320 14.77 10.66 -14.92
CA MET A 320 15.46 9.69 -15.78
C MET A 320 14.73 8.34 -15.83
N LEU A 321 14.29 7.82 -14.68
CA LEU A 321 13.51 6.59 -14.60
C LEU A 321 12.18 6.71 -15.35
N GLU A 322 11.41 7.76 -15.09
CA GLU A 322 10.08 7.97 -15.69
C GLU A 322 10.16 8.21 -17.21
N SER A 323 11.19 8.94 -17.67
CA SER A 323 11.43 9.22 -19.09
C SER A 323 12.03 8.04 -19.88
N SER A 324 12.45 6.98 -19.19
CA SER A 324 13.01 5.81 -19.84
C SER A 324 11.97 4.97 -20.58
N ARG A 325 12.47 4.11 -21.47
CA ARG A 325 11.69 3.04 -22.12
C ARG A 325 11.36 1.87 -21.20
N ALA A 326 11.95 1.78 -20.02
CA ALA A 326 11.57 0.75 -19.05
C ALA A 326 10.08 0.88 -18.72
N ILE A 327 9.44 -0.25 -18.46
CA ILE A 327 8.07 -0.31 -17.94
C ILE A 327 8.12 0.17 -16.49
N LYS A 328 7.15 0.97 -16.08
CA LYS A 328 7.03 1.43 -14.69
C LYS A 328 5.85 0.73 -14.01
N CYS A 329 6.02 0.39 -12.74
CA CYS A 329 4.99 -0.15 -11.87
C CYS A 329 4.94 0.62 -10.53
N PRO A 330 4.08 1.65 -10.41
CA PRO A 330 3.35 2.34 -11.48
C PRO A 330 4.18 3.41 -12.20
N SER A 331 3.70 3.93 -13.33
CA SER A 331 4.22 5.20 -13.88
C SER A 331 3.71 6.41 -13.07
N LEU A 332 4.36 7.57 -13.24
CA LEU A 332 4.00 8.81 -12.52
C LEU A 332 2.54 9.22 -12.70
N ARG A 333 1.91 8.97 -13.85
CA ARG A 333 0.48 9.30 -14.04
C ARG A 333 -0.44 8.48 -13.13
N TYR A 334 -0.11 7.20 -12.92
CA TYR A 334 -0.85 6.31 -12.02
C TYR A 334 -0.56 6.65 -10.56
N HIS A 335 0.67 7.07 -10.23
CA HIS A 335 1.00 7.61 -8.92
C HIS A 335 0.14 8.86 -8.62
N LEU A 336 0.09 9.84 -9.52
CA LEU A 336 -0.76 11.04 -9.36
C LEU A 336 -2.24 10.66 -9.21
N ALA A 337 -2.75 9.76 -10.05
CA ALA A 337 -4.15 9.31 -10.01
C ALA A 337 -4.55 8.59 -8.71
N GLY A 338 -3.59 8.06 -7.95
CA GLY A 338 -3.85 7.43 -6.65
C GLY A 338 -4.00 8.41 -5.50
N MET A 339 -3.57 9.67 -5.68
CA MET A 339 -3.60 10.66 -4.62
C MET A 339 -5.02 10.90 -4.11
N LYS A 340 -5.16 11.11 -2.80
CA LYS A 340 -6.46 11.28 -2.12
C LYS A 340 -7.34 12.37 -2.74
N CYS A 341 -6.76 13.44 -3.28
CA CYS A 341 -7.53 14.48 -3.95
C CYS A 341 -8.29 13.97 -5.19
N PHE A 342 -7.80 12.93 -5.86
CA PHE A 342 -8.51 12.30 -6.99
C PHE A 342 -9.73 11.49 -6.55
N GLN A 343 -9.78 11.05 -5.28
CA GLN A 343 -10.98 10.41 -4.73
C GLN A 343 -12.14 11.41 -4.61
N LEU A 344 -11.87 12.73 -4.51
CA LEU A 344 -12.93 13.75 -4.54
C LEU A 344 -13.64 13.81 -5.88
N ALA A 345 -13.01 13.37 -6.97
CA ALA A 345 -13.69 13.32 -8.26
C ALA A 345 -14.92 12.38 -8.22
N LEU A 346 -14.91 11.37 -7.35
CA LEU A 346 -16.02 10.41 -7.20
C LEU A 346 -17.36 11.04 -6.77
N ILE A 347 -17.32 12.19 -6.09
CA ILE A 347 -18.53 12.90 -5.65
C ILE A 347 -18.98 13.99 -6.64
N GLU A 348 -18.23 14.24 -7.70
CA GLU A 348 -18.57 15.23 -8.71
C GLU A 348 -19.79 14.79 -9.53
N LYS A 349 -20.68 15.74 -9.79
CA LYS A 349 -21.93 15.47 -10.50
C LYS A 349 -21.65 14.98 -11.92
N ASN A 350 -22.33 13.90 -12.32
CA ASN A 350 -22.21 13.25 -13.63
C ASN A 350 -20.83 12.64 -13.93
N PHE A 351 -19.91 12.61 -12.97
CA PHE A 351 -18.55 12.13 -13.23
C PHE A 351 -18.47 10.61 -13.40
N LEU A 352 -19.19 9.86 -12.55
CA LEU A 352 -19.27 8.41 -12.66
C LEU A 352 -19.91 7.98 -13.99
N GLU A 353 -20.93 8.69 -14.46
CA GLU A 353 -21.56 8.46 -15.77
C GLU A 353 -20.58 8.67 -16.93
N LYS A 354 -19.71 9.70 -16.84
CA LYS A 354 -18.67 9.94 -17.85
C LYS A 354 -17.64 8.80 -17.87
N ILE A 355 -17.18 8.37 -16.70
CA ILE A 355 -16.12 7.34 -16.58
C ILE A 355 -16.63 5.96 -16.99
N PHE A 356 -17.85 5.61 -16.56
CA PHE A 356 -18.40 4.28 -16.74
C PHE A 356 -19.32 4.17 -17.96
N GLN A 357 -19.10 5.00 -18.99
CA GLN A 357 -19.76 4.81 -20.28
C GLN A 357 -19.37 3.43 -20.86
N GLY A 358 -20.36 2.56 -21.09
CA GLY A 358 -20.15 1.15 -21.46
C GLY A 358 -19.89 0.19 -20.29
N HIS A 359 -19.90 0.70 -19.05
CA HIS A 359 -19.71 -0.05 -17.81
C HIS A 359 -20.68 0.40 -16.71
N GLU A 360 -21.91 0.77 -17.09
CA GLU A 360 -22.90 1.47 -16.26
C GLU A 360 -23.24 0.72 -14.96
N LYS A 361 -23.07 -0.61 -14.94
CA LYS A 361 -23.27 -1.45 -13.76
C LYS A 361 -22.47 -0.99 -12.54
N TYR A 362 -21.32 -0.33 -12.73
CA TYR A 362 -20.47 0.13 -11.62
C TYR A 362 -20.93 1.46 -11.00
N ILE A 363 -21.83 2.21 -11.65
CA ILE A 363 -22.22 3.55 -11.19
C ILE A 363 -22.86 3.47 -9.80
N ASP A 364 -23.86 2.60 -9.63
CA ASP A 364 -24.57 2.46 -8.37
C ASP A 364 -23.73 1.77 -7.29
N ASP A 365 -22.86 0.84 -7.69
CA ASP A 365 -21.89 0.21 -6.79
C ASP A 365 -20.93 1.23 -6.18
N PHE A 366 -20.40 2.13 -7.00
CA PHE A 366 -19.53 3.21 -6.55
C PHE A 366 -20.27 4.17 -5.63
N ARG A 367 -21.49 4.61 -6.01
CA ARG A 367 -22.32 5.47 -5.17
C ARG A 367 -22.58 4.89 -3.80
N ASP A 368 -22.77 3.58 -3.70
CA ASP A 368 -23.04 2.97 -2.41
C ASP A 368 -21.78 2.88 -1.53
N ILE A 369 -20.56 2.79 -2.07
CA ILE A 369 -19.32 2.71 -1.25
C ILE A 369 -18.69 4.07 -0.91
N ILE A 370 -19.09 5.14 -1.59
CA ILE A 370 -18.55 6.48 -1.38
C ILE A 370 -19.16 7.08 -0.10
N GLU A 371 -18.30 7.69 0.73
CA GLU A 371 -18.74 8.56 1.83
C GLU A 371 -18.73 10.04 1.43
N GLU A 372 -19.38 10.87 2.24
CA GLU A 372 -19.27 12.33 2.13
C GLU A 372 -17.80 12.75 2.27
N MET A 373 -17.32 13.50 1.28
CA MET A 373 -15.98 14.08 1.25
C MET A 373 -16.08 15.53 0.79
N PHE A 374 -15.11 16.36 1.18
CA PHE A 374 -15.03 17.74 0.76
C PHE A 374 -13.61 18.27 1.00
N THR A 375 -13.24 19.31 0.27
CA THR A 375 -12.02 20.08 0.49
C THR A 375 -12.17 21.01 1.70
N ILE A 376 -11.05 21.44 2.26
CA ILE A 376 -11.04 22.48 3.30
C ILE A 376 -11.67 23.77 2.76
N ASP A 377 -11.37 24.15 1.52
CA ASP A 377 -11.97 25.35 0.89
C ASP A 377 -13.49 25.27 0.83
N GLN A 378 -14.05 24.10 0.49
CA GLN A 378 -15.50 23.88 0.52
C GLN A 378 -16.05 24.01 1.94
N ALA A 379 -15.38 23.43 2.95
CA ALA A 379 -15.79 23.56 4.34
C ALA A 379 -15.75 25.01 4.84
N ILE A 380 -14.69 25.76 4.57
CA ILE A 380 -14.54 27.18 4.97
C ILE A 380 -15.57 28.08 4.28
N ASN A 381 -16.07 27.70 3.10
CA ASN A 381 -17.06 28.51 2.38
C ASN A 381 -18.52 28.07 2.62
N ASP A 382 -18.76 27.04 3.43
CA ASP A 382 -20.11 26.54 3.77
C ASP A 382 -20.37 26.63 5.29
N PRO A 383 -21.11 27.66 5.75
CA PRO A 383 -21.42 27.84 7.18
C PRO A 383 -22.14 26.65 7.83
N ILE A 384 -22.95 25.91 7.06
CA ILE A 384 -23.67 24.73 7.58
C ILE A 384 -22.67 23.61 7.82
N LEU A 385 -21.74 23.39 6.88
CA LEU A 385 -20.69 22.38 7.02
C LEU A 385 -19.73 22.72 8.15
N GLN A 386 -19.34 24.00 8.31
CA GLN A 386 -18.56 24.46 9.45
C GLN A 386 -19.23 24.09 10.76
N GLN A 387 -20.51 24.46 10.91
CA GLN A 387 -21.25 24.16 12.13
C GLN A 387 -21.31 22.66 12.42
N ARG A 388 -21.56 21.82 11.39
CA ARG A 388 -21.54 20.35 11.52
C ARG A 388 -20.19 19.84 12.05
N ILE A 389 -19.09 20.38 11.54
CA ILE A 389 -17.73 19.98 11.96
C ILE A 389 -17.44 20.46 13.38
N LEU A 390 -17.83 21.68 13.73
CA LEU A 390 -17.64 22.24 15.07
C LEU A 390 -18.46 21.49 16.13
N ASP A 391 -19.68 21.09 15.80
CA ASP A 391 -20.59 20.34 16.68
C ASP A 391 -20.11 18.90 16.91
N LYS A 392 -19.59 18.24 15.86
CA LYS A 392 -19.22 16.82 15.92
C LYS A 392 -17.85 16.52 15.28
N PRO A 393 -16.75 17.15 15.76
CA PRO A 393 -15.43 17.05 15.12
C PRO A 393 -14.87 15.62 15.07
N LYS A 394 -15.29 14.76 16.01
CA LYS A 394 -14.89 13.35 16.07
C LYS A 394 -15.47 12.50 14.94
N SER A 395 -16.46 13.00 14.21
CA SER A 395 -17.11 12.29 13.10
C SER A 395 -16.39 12.50 11.76
N PHE A 396 -15.39 13.38 11.74
CA PHE A 396 -14.68 13.75 10.52
C PHE A 396 -13.20 13.37 10.63
N TYR A 397 -12.55 13.28 9.48
CA TYR A 397 -11.16 12.89 9.35
C TYR A 397 -10.46 13.77 8.34
N LEU A 398 -9.40 14.46 8.75
CA LEU A 398 -8.60 15.28 7.85
C LEU A 398 -7.45 14.46 7.27
N LYS A 399 -7.38 14.42 5.94
CA LYS A 399 -6.29 13.74 5.21
C LYS A 399 -5.52 14.74 4.37
N GLN A 400 -4.21 14.80 4.58
CA GLN A 400 -3.32 15.41 3.59
C GLN A 400 -3.15 14.46 2.41
N SER A 401 -2.94 15.01 1.21
CA SER A 401 -2.69 14.22 -0.01
C SER A 401 -1.27 13.64 -0.01
N ARG A 402 -1.08 12.64 0.85
CA ARG A 402 0.14 11.88 1.08
C ARG A 402 -0.21 10.42 1.29
N GLU A 403 0.72 9.55 0.94
CA GLU A 403 0.65 8.09 1.11
C GLU A 403 1.43 7.63 2.36
N GLY A 404 1.23 6.38 2.79
CA GLY A 404 2.07 5.76 3.84
C GLY A 404 1.62 5.99 5.29
N GLY A 405 0.38 6.44 5.53
CA GLY A 405 -0.30 6.32 6.82
C GLY A 405 0.05 7.34 7.92
N THR A 406 1.08 8.18 7.78
CA THR A 406 1.52 9.11 8.84
C THR A 406 0.92 10.52 8.76
N TYR A 407 0.19 10.84 7.68
CA TYR A 407 -0.22 12.21 7.33
C TYR A 407 -1.70 12.52 7.58
N SER A 408 -2.30 11.82 8.54
CA SER A 408 -3.71 11.99 8.86
C SER A 408 -3.90 12.30 10.33
N THR A 409 -4.74 13.28 10.64
CA THR A 409 -4.93 13.76 12.01
C THR A 409 -6.37 13.57 12.47
N ARG A 410 -6.53 13.10 13.71
CA ARG A 410 -7.81 13.00 14.41
C ARG A 410 -7.86 14.01 15.56
N LYS A 411 -9.01 14.69 15.64
CA LYS A 411 -9.74 15.10 16.87
C LYS A 411 -9.61 16.51 17.45
N GLU A 412 -8.62 17.34 17.16
CA GLU A 412 -8.61 18.74 17.69
C GLU A 412 -8.25 19.80 16.64
N SER A 413 -7.33 19.50 15.72
CA SER A 413 -6.88 20.43 14.67
C SER A 413 -7.93 20.80 13.62
N MET A 414 -9.01 20.02 13.46
CA MET A 414 -10.10 20.39 12.53
C MET A 414 -10.82 21.67 12.95
N LYS A 415 -10.92 21.96 14.25
CA LYS A 415 -11.45 23.25 14.74
C LYS A 415 -10.46 24.40 14.55
N GLU A 416 -9.18 24.09 14.39
CA GLU A 416 -8.13 25.09 14.14
C GLU A 416 -7.98 25.37 12.64
N CYS A 417 -8.40 24.43 11.78
CA CYS A 417 -8.39 24.59 10.33
C CYS A 417 -9.61 25.34 9.77
N ILE A 418 -10.73 25.35 10.49
CA ILE A 418 -11.98 26.07 10.14
C ILE A 418 -12.04 27.32 11.00
#